data_AF-A0A2M7E3I5-F1
#
_entry.id   AF-A0A2M7E3I5-F1
#
_cell.length_a   1.000
_cell.length_b   1.000
_cell.length_c   1.000
_cell.angle_alpha   90.00
_cell.angle_beta   90.00
_cell.angle_gamma   90.00
#
_symmetry.space_group_name_H-M   'P 1'
#
loop_
_entity.id
_entity.type
_entity.pdbx_description
1 polymer ?
#
loop_
_entity_poly.entity_id
_entity_poly.type
_entity_poly.pdbx_seq_one_letter_code
_entity_poly.pdbx_strand_id
1 'polypeptide(L)'
;MQDQHSQFWQYLSQTQRDLILEGKYLMDDIICDHAYQFKDYSFLIFPFAKAYEGFLKQIFKDAKLITHLDYISDHLRLGKLMSPNLADRIGDKSLYFKLVNIYDIEFAEKIWQTWNLGRNQILHYFPHNLKAVSFSEAQEIVDNILKTMEMTYEKLNPNVKQIINN
;
A
#
# COMPACT_ATOMS: atom_id res chain seq x y z
N MET A 1 -5.77 12.97 -12.37
CA MET A 1 -6.50 11.85 -13.00
C MET A 1 -5.45 10.79 -13.31
N GLN A 2 -5.46 9.64 -12.62
CA GLN A 2 -4.54 8.54 -12.93
C GLN A 2 -4.90 8.02 -14.32
N ASP A 3 -3.91 7.93 -15.21
CA ASP A 3 -4.11 7.38 -16.54
C ASP A 3 -4.54 5.91 -16.41
N GLN A 4 -5.82 5.64 -16.69
CA GLN A 4 -6.38 4.28 -16.64
C GLN A 4 -5.80 3.39 -17.75
N HIS A 5 -5.01 3.95 -18.67
CA HIS A 5 -4.27 3.20 -19.67
C HIS A 5 -2.83 2.90 -19.25
N SER A 6 -2.38 3.38 -18.10
CA SER A 6 -1.03 3.09 -17.62
C SER A 6 -0.84 1.59 -17.40
N GLN A 7 0.37 1.11 -17.65
CA GLN A 7 0.72 -0.30 -17.43
C GLN A 7 0.49 -0.71 -15.95
N PHE A 8 0.75 0.23 -15.02
CA PHE A 8 0.45 0.05 -13.60
C PHE A 8 -1.06 -0.21 -13.37
N TRP A 9 -1.95 0.60 -13.96
CA TRP A 9 -3.39 0.42 -13.79
C TRP A 9 -3.91 -0.90 -14.35
N GLN A 10 -3.35 -1.33 -15.49
CA GLN A 10 -3.66 -2.61 -16.11
C GLN A 10 -3.16 -3.81 -15.29
N TYR A 11 -2.05 -3.64 -14.57
CA TYR A 11 -1.49 -4.67 -13.69
C TYR A 11 -2.35 -4.96 -12.45
N LEU A 12 -3.09 -3.96 -11.97
CA LEU A 12 -3.98 -4.15 -10.83
C LEU A 12 -5.07 -5.18 -11.13
N SER A 13 -5.48 -5.95 -10.13
CA SER A 13 -6.66 -6.81 -10.24
C SER A 13 -7.95 -5.98 -10.32
N GLN A 14 -9.03 -6.57 -10.83
CA GLN A 14 -10.31 -5.86 -10.88
C GLN A 14 -10.74 -5.37 -9.49
N THR A 15 -10.65 -6.22 -8.47
CA THR A 15 -10.99 -5.86 -7.10
C THR A 15 -10.12 -4.73 -6.53
N GLN A 16 -8.83 -4.67 -6.89
CA GLN A 16 -7.97 -3.55 -6.48
C GLN A 16 -8.39 -2.24 -7.15
N ARG A 17 -8.74 -2.28 -8.45
CA ARG A 17 -9.27 -1.11 -9.16
C ARG A 17 -10.60 -0.65 -8.58
N ASP A 18 -11.51 -1.58 -8.30
CA ASP A 18 -12.82 -1.27 -7.71
C ASP A 18 -12.66 -0.54 -6.37
N LEU A 19 -11.80 -1.04 -5.47
CA LEU A 19 -11.50 -0.39 -4.20
C LEU A 19 -10.96 1.04 -4.37
N ILE A 20 -10.08 1.27 -5.35
CA ILE A 20 -9.52 2.60 -5.62
C ILE A 20 -10.58 3.53 -6.22
N LEU A 21 -11.39 3.03 -7.17
CA LEU A 21 -12.43 3.83 -7.84
C LEU A 21 -13.55 4.20 -6.87
N GLU A 22 -14.05 3.25 -6.09
CA GLU A 22 -15.08 3.49 -5.08
C GLU A 22 -14.56 4.40 -3.97
N GLY A 23 -13.30 4.21 -3.53
CA GLY A 23 -12.66 5.09 -2.57
C GLY A 23 -12.53 6.54 -3.07
N LYS A 24 -12.15 6.72 -4.35
CA LYS A 24 -12.11 8.04 -4.98
C LYS A 24 -13.48 8.65 -5.13
N TYR A 25 -14.48 7.88 -5.57
CA TYR A 25 -15.86 8.37 -5.65
C TYR A 25 -16.36 8.89 -4.30
N LEU A 26 -16.11 8.13 -3.22
CA LEU A 26 -16.50 8.57 -1.88
C LEU A 26 -15.78 9.86 -1.45
N MET A 27 -14.48 9.96 -1.71
CA MET A 27 -13.65 11.09 -1.28
C MET A 27 -13.86 12.35 -2.14
N ASP A 28 -13.87 12.19 -3.46
CA ASP A 28 -13.79 13.27 -4.46
C ASP A 28 -15.16 13.70 -4.99
N ASP A 29 -16.20 12.87 -4.86
CA ASP A 29 -17.55 13.20 -5.38
C ASP A 29 -18.61 13.34 -4.26
N ILE A 30 -18.46 12.60 -3.16
CA ILE A 30 -19.47 12.57 -2.08
C ILE A 30 -19.11 13.45 -0.88
N ILE A 31 -17.81 13.55 -0.54
CA ILE A 31 -17.38 14.20 0.72
C ILE A 31 -16.67 15.53 0.47
N CYS A 32 -16.08 15.72 -0.71
CA CYS A 32 -15.32 16.92 -1.05
C CYS A 32 -16.15 18.21 -1.00
N ASP A 33 -17.47 18.10 -1.19
CA ASP A 33 -18.39 19.24 -1.18
C ASP A 33 -18.65 19.78 0.23
N HIS A 34 -18.12 19.09 1.26
CA HIS A 34 -18.29 19.40 2.67
C HIS A 34 -19.76 19.52 3.11
N ALA A 35 -20.69 18.85 2.42
CA ALA A 35 -22.11 18.82 2.80
C ALA A 35 -22.31 18.31 4.24
N TYR A 36 -21.42 17.42 4.69
CA TYR A 36 -21.29 17.00 6.07
C TYR A 36 -19.82 16.94 6.49
N GLN A 37 -19.50 17.55 7.65
CA GLN A 37 -18.14 17.51 8.20
C GLN A 37 -17.99 16.40 9.23
N PHE A 38 -17.30 15.34 8.85
CA PHE A 38 -16.93 14.27 9.78
C PHE A 38 -15.88 14.77 10.78
N LYS A 39 -15.92 14.21 11.98
CA LYS A 39 -14.90 14.48 13.01
C LYS A 39 -13.60 13.73 12.76
N ASP A 40 -13.66 12.63 12.02
CA ASP A 40 -12.52 11.78 11.67
C ASP A 40 -12.76 11.19 10.28
N TYR A 41 -11.78 11.37 9.39
CA TYR A 41 -11.79 10.91 8.00
C TYR A 41 -10.95 9.64 7.78
N SER A 42 -10.48 9.00 8.86
CA SER A 42 -9.71 7.75 8.82
C SER A 42 -10.34 6.66 7.94
N PHE A 43 -11.68 6.61 7.89
CA PHE A 43 -12.44 5.67 7.08
C PHE A 43 -12.21 5.79 5.57
N LEU A 44 -11.82 6.97 5.08
CA LEU A 44 -11.53 7.20 3.65
C LEU A 44 -10.25 6.48 3.20
N ILE A 45 -9.35 6.19 4.12
CA ILE A 45 -8.07 5.55 3.82
C ILE A 45 -8.25 4.04 3.60
N PHE A 46 -9.30 3.42 4.15
CA PHE A 46 -9.45 1.97 4.20
C PHE A 46 -9.49 1.26 2.84
N PRO A 47 -10.24 1.74 1.83
CA PRO A 47 -10.24 1.11 0.52
C PRO A 47 -8.85 1.08 -0.11
N PHE A 48 -8.10 2.18 0.02
CA PHE A 48 -6.74 2.32 -0.51
C PHE A 48 -5.74 1.46 0.25
N ALA A 49 -5.80 1.42 1.59
CA ALA A 49 -4.95 0.56 2.39
C ALA A 49 -5.17 -0.93 2.06
N LYS A 50 -6.43 -1.32 1.83
CA LYS A 50 -6.80 -2.69 1.42
C LYS A 50 -6.31 -3.02 0.01
N ALA A 51 -6.49 -2.09 -0.94
CA ALA A 51 -5.97 -2.24 -2.30
C ALA A 51 -4.44 -2.36 -2.28
N TYR A 52 -3.76 -1.55 -1.47
CA TYR A 52 -2.31 -1.57 -1.31
C TYR A 52 -1.78 -2.89 -0.76
N GLU A 53 -2.42 -3.43 0.29
CA GLU A 53 -2.02 -4.74 0.83
C GLU A 53 -2.20 -5.86 -0.21
N GLY A 54 -3.32 -5.85 -0.94
CA GLY A 54 -3.56 -6.81 -2.02
C GLY A 54 -2.51 -6.70 -3.13
N PHE A 55 -2.17 -5.47 -3.52
CA PHE A 55 -1.12 -5.18 -4.50
C PHE A 55 0.25 -5.67 -4.03
N LEU A 56 0.65 -5.39 -2.79
CA LEU A 56 1.94 -5.83 -2.25
C LEU A 56 2.05 -7.36 -2.26
N LYS A 57 0.99 -8.07 -1.87
CA LYS A 57 0.95 -9.54 -1.98
C LYS A 57 1.15 -10.01 -3.42
N GLN A 58 0.46 -9.37 -4.37
CA GLN A 58 0.56 -9.71 -5.79
C GLN A 58 1.98 -9.48 -6.33
N ILE A 59 2.53 -8.28 -6.16
CA ILE A 59 3.83 -7.95 -6.73
C ILE A 59 4.99 -8.67 -6.05
N PHE A 60 4.90 -8.95 -4.75
CA PHE A 60 5.92 -9.76 -4.07
C PHE A 60 5.89 -11.21 -4.52
N LYS A 61 4.72 -11.75 -4.88
CA LYS A 61 4.63 -13.08 -5.50
C LYS A 61 5.26 -13.06 -6.89
N ASP A 62 4.89 -12.08 -7.71
CA ASP A 62 5.37 -11.98 -9.10
C ASP A 62 6.89 -11.73 -9.16
N ALA A 63 7.43 -10.96 -8.22
CA ALA A 63 8.87 -10.75 -8.01
C ALA A 63 9.57 -11.91 -7.28
N LYS A 64 8.87 -13.01 -6.98
CA LYS A 64 9.38 -14.21 -6.28
C LYS A 64 9.95 -13.95 -4.88
N LEU A 65 9.50 -12.88 -4.21
CA LEU A 65 9.85 -12.56 -2.82
C LEU A 65 9.05 -13.39 -1.81
N ILE A 66 7.82 -13.77 -2.19
CA ILE A 66 6.96 -14.74 -1.49
C ILE A 66 6.53 -15.86 -2.43
N THR A 67 6.14 -17.00 -1.87
CA THR A 67 5.64 -18.14 -2.65
C THR A 67 4.17 -17.98 -3.01
N HIS A 68 3.66 -18.82 -3.93
CA HIS A 68 2.23 -18.88 -4.19
C HIS A 68 1.41 -19.33 -2.97
N LEU A 69 1.96 -20.23 -2.14
CA LEU A 69 1.34 -20.67 -0.90
C LEU A 69 1.22 -19.52 0.11
N ASP A 70 2.25 -18.67 0.21
CA ASP A 70 2.20 -17.46 1.04
C ASP A 70 1.11 -16.50 0.54
N TYR A 71 0.99 -16.34 -0.78
CA TYR A 71 0.01 -15.44 -1.39
C TYR A 71 -1.44 -15.82 -1.09
N ILE A 72 -1.79 -17.11 -1.15
CA ILE A 72 -3.15 -17.60 -0.88
C ILE A 72 -3.44 -17.79 0.62
N SER A 73 -2.42 -17.72 1.47
CA SER A 73 -2.56 -17.98 2.91
C SER A 73 -3.20 -16.80 3.64
N ASP A 74 -4.25 -17.08 4.42
CA ASP A 74 -4.87 -16.14 5.35
C ASP A 74 -3.97 -15.81 6.55
N HIS A 75 -2.90 -16.59 6.75
CA HIS A 75 -1.97 -16.41 7.86
C HIS A 75 -0.78 -15.51 7.50
N LEU A 76 -0.58 -15.16 6.22
CA LEU A 76 0.49 -14.26 5.82
C LEU A 76 0.22 -12.83 6.34
N ARG A 77 1.03 -12.40 7.31
CA ARG A 77 0.97 -11.04 7.88
C ARG A 77 2.08 -10.19 7.28
N LEU A 78 1.79 -9.49 6.18
CA LEU A 78 2.75 -8.58 5.54
C LEU A 78 3.35 -7.57 6.54
N GLY A 79 2.53 -7.08 7.46
CA GLY A 79 2.98 -6.19 8.52
C GLY A 79 4.14 -6.72 9.36
N LYS A 80 4.13 -8.02 9.66
CA LYS A 80 5.21 -8.66 10.42
C LYS A 80 6.47 -8.84 9.57
N LEU A 81 6.29 -9.23 8.31
CA LEU A 81 7.40 -9.53 7.40
C LEU A 81 8.12 -8.29 6.88
N MET A 82 7.41 -7.16 6.79
CA MET A 82 7.94 -5.88 6.34
C MET A 82 8.45 -5.01 7.48
N SER A 83 8.27 -5.41 8.75
CA SER A 83 8.66 -4.60 9.89
C SER A 83 10.19 -4.60 10.10
N PRO A 84 10.86 -3.44 10.06
CA PRO A 84 12.30 -3.33 10.35
C PRO A 84 12.63 -3.82 11.75
N ASN A 85 11.78 -3.49 12.73
CA ASN A 85 11.96 -3.86 14.14
C ASN A 85 11.91 -5.37 14.39
N LEU A 86 11.30 -6.14 13.48
CA LEU A 86 11.23 -7.59 13.57
C LEU A 86 12.21 -8.28 12.63
N ALA A 87 12.90 -7.55 11.77
CA ALA A 87 13.72 -8.08 10.70
C ALA A 87 14.82 -9.00 11.24
N ASP A 88 15.56 -8.57 12.26
CA ASP A 88 16.61 -9.37 12.92
C ASP A 88 16.06 -10.68 13.51
N ARG A 89 14.85 -10.63 14.07
CA ARG A 89 14.22 -11.79 14.74
C ARG A 89 13.68 -12.81 13.73
N ILE A 90 13.20 -12.37 12.57
CA ILE A 90 12.62 -13.24 11.55
C ILE A 90 13.64 -13.65 10.46
N GLY A 91 14.83 -13.02 10.45
CA GLY A 91 15.98 -13.36 9.62
C GLY A 91 15.64 -13.36 8.13
N ASP A 92 16.04 -14.42 7.43
CA ASP A 92 15.86 -14.59 5.97
C ASP A 92 14.40 -14.59 5.50
N LYS A 93 13.44 -14.73 6.42
CA LYS A 93 12.01 -14.61 6.12
C LYS A 93 11.55 -13.15 6.03
N SER A 94 12.37 -12.19 6.47
CA SER A 94 12.08 -10.76 6.42
C SER A 94 11.98 -10.28 4.97
N LEU A 95 10.79 -9.81 4.57
CA LEU A 95 10.63 -9.13 3.29
C LEU A 95 11.37 -7.79 3.28
N TYR A 96 11.44 -7.13 4.44
CA TYR A 96 12.23 -5.91 4.59
C TYR A 96 13.70 -6.16 4.22
N PHE A 97 14.36 -7.16 4.81
CA PHE A 97 15.76 -7.46 4.47
C PHE A 97 15.96 -7.92 3.03
N LYS A 98 15.04 -8.72 2.49
CA LYS A 98 15.11 -9.10 1.06
C LYS A 98 15.08 -7.86 0.17
N LEU A 99 14.20 -6.89 0.46
CA LEU A 99 14.10 -5.66 -0.31
C LEU A 99 15.35 -4.79 -0.16
N VAL A 100 15.87 -4.65 1.07
CA VAL A 100 17.14 -3.92 1.33
C VAL A 100 18.29 -4.53 0.54
N ASN A 101 18.42 -5.86 0.55
CA ASN A 101 19.54 -6.57 -0.08
C ASN A 101 19.47 -6.57 -1.62
N ILE A 102 18.26 -6.60 -2.19
CA ILE A 102 18.06 -6.61 -3.65
C ILE A 102 18.05 -5.19 -4.22
N TYR A 103 17.56 -4.23 -3.44
CA TYR A 103 17.42 -2.83 -3.81
C TYR A 103 18.19 -1.94 -2.83
N ASP A 104 17.49 -1.22 -1.97
CA ASP A 104 18.07 -0.27 -1.03
C ASP A 104 17.13 -0.07 0.18
N ILE A 105 17.69 0.54 1.23
CA ILE A 105 16.99 0.82 2.49
C ILE A 105 15.81 1.78 2.28
N GLU A 106 16.02 2.84 1.49
CA GLU A 106 15.01 3.87 1.25
C GLU A 106 13.73 3.29 0.64
N PHE A 107 13.87 2.37 -0.32
CA PHE A 107 12.76 1.68 -0.95
C PHE A 107 12.03 0.74 0.01
N ALA A 108 12.76 -0.06 0.79
CA ALA A 108 12.16 -0.98 1.75
C ALA A 108 11.39 -0.22 2.85
N GLU A 109 12.00 0.86 3.37
CA GLU A 109 11.38 1.75 4.35
C GLU A 109 10.14 2.45 3.78
N LYS A 110 10.19 2.97 2.55
CA LYS A 110 9.05 3.65 1.94
C LYS A 110 7.81 2.76 1.86
N ILE A 111 7.99 1.49 1.47
CA ILE A 111 6.90 0.50 1.41
C ILE A 111 6.36 0.22 2.82
N TRP A 112 7.26 -0.07 3.78
CA TRP A 112 6.87 -0.36 5.15
C TRP A 112 6.13 0.81 5.81
N GLN A 113 6.68 2.02 5.73
CA GLN A 113 6.11 3.22 6.32
C GLN A 113 4.74 3.54 5.75
N THR A 114 4.57 3.40 4.43
CA THR A 114 3.27 3.62 3.79
C THR A 114 2.23 2.61 4.26
N TRP A 115 2.60 1.34 4.41
CA TRP A 115 1.71 0.31 4.94
C TRP A 115 1.39 0.55 6.43
N ASN A 116 2.40 0.92 7.24
CA ASN A 116 2.25 1.14 8.67
C ASN A 116 1.39 2.38 8.96
N LEU A 117 1.59 3.48 8.23
CA LEU A 117 0.76 4.68 8.33
C LEU A 117 -0.66 4.37 7.88
N GLY A 118 -0.85 3.90 6.64
CA GLY A 118 -2.18 3.71 6.04
C GLY A 118 -3.05 2.65 6.72
N ARG A 119 -2.46 1.66 7.40
CA ARG A 119 -3.20 0.57 8.04
C ARG A 119 -3.08 0.53 9.55
N ASN A 120 -1.87 0.56 10.11
CA ASN A 120 -1.69 0.29 11.54
C ASN A 120 -1.94 1.54 12.39
N GLN A 121 -1.32 2.66 12.05
CA GLN A 121 -1.41 3.87 12.87
C GLN A 121 -2.80 4.50 12.80
N ILE A 122 -3.42 4.49 11.63
CA ILE A 122 -4.76 5.08 11.41
C ILE A 122 -5.86 4.29 12.13
N LEU A 123 -5.70 2.97 12.30
CA LEU A 123 -6.67 2.14 13.01
C LEU A 123 -6.44 2.06 14.52
N HIS A 124 -5.29 2.52 15.01
CA HIS A 124 -4.95 2.34 16.41
C HIS A 124 -5.63 3.40 17.29
N TYR A 125 -6.56 2.97 18.13
CA TYR A 125 -7.20 3.82 19.12
C TYR A 125 -6.23 4.11 20.28
N PHE A 126 -5.81 5.37 20.43
CA PHE A 126 -4.99 5.81 21.56
C PHE A 126 -5.88 6.54 22.59
N PRO A 127 -6.16 5.95 23.77
CA PRO A 127 -7.09 6.52 24.75
C PRO A 127 -6.72 7.92 25.25
N HIS A 128 -5.43 8.25 25.22
CA HIS A 128 -4.88 9.51 25.70
C HIS A 128 -4.48 10.46 24.56
N ASN A 129 -4.70 10.05 23.30
CA ASN A 129 -4.33 10.81 22.10
C ASN A 129 -5.23 10.40 20.93
N LEU A 130 -6.53 10.67 21.06
CA LEU A 130 -7.51 10.51 19.98
C LEU A 130 -7.15 11.47 18.84
N LYS A 131 -6.19 11.05 18.00
CA LYS A 131 -5.77 11.80 16.82
C LYS A 131 -6.76 11.51 15.70
N ALA A 132 -7.80 12.33 15.63
CA ALA A 132 -8.69 12.34 14.49
C ALA A 132 -7.92 12.73 13.22
N VAL A 133 -8.23 12.07 12.11
CA VAL A 133 -7.63 12.36 10.81
C VAL A 133 -8.50 13.41 10.11
N SER A 134 -7.91 14.52 9.72
CA SER A 134 -8.59 15.53 8.88
C SER A 134 -8.76 15.04 7.43
N PHE A 135 -9.67 15.66 6.68
CA PHE A 135 -9.87 15.32 5.26
C PHE A 135 -8.57 15.48 4.44
N SER A 136 -7.82 16.56 4.67
CA SER A 136 -6.52 16.79 4.01
C SER A 136 -5.48 15.73 4.38
N GLU A 137 -5.37 15.36 5.66
CA GLU A 137 -4.46 14.27 6.08
C GLU A 137 -4.86 12.93 5.42
N ALA A 138 -6.17 12.64 5.32
CA ALA A 138 -6.65 11.44 4.63
C ALA A 138 -6.25 11.45 3.15
N GLN A 139 -6.43 12.58 2.46
CA GLN A 139 -6.04 12.73 1.05
C GLN A 139 -4.53 12.56 0.85
N GLU A 140 -3.71 13.18 1.69
CA GLU A 140 -2.24 13.02 1.64
C GLU A 140 -1.80 11.56 1.83
N ILE A 141 -2.44 10.84 2.76
CA ILE A 141 -2.15 9.42 3.00
C ILE A 141 -2.57 8.58 1.78
N VAL A 142 -3.74 8.83 1.20
CA VAL A 142 -4.21 8.14 0.00
C VAL A 142 -3.26 8.38 -1.18
N ASP A 143 -2.87 9.62 -1.42
CA ASP A 143 -1.92 9.97 -2.47
C ASP A 143 -0.57 9.27 -2.26
N ASN A 144 -0.10 9.23 -1.01
CA ASN A 144 1.14 8.53 -0.69
C ASN A 144 1.03 7.01 -0.91
N ILE A 145 -0.12 6.40 -0.62
CA ILE A 145 -0.39 4.99 -0.92
C ILE A 145 -0.31 4.75 -2.44
N LEU A 146 -1.03 5.54 -3.23
CA LEU A 146 -1.08 5.37 -4.69
C LEU A 146 0.29 5.59 -5.35
N LYS A 147 1.03 6.64 -4.94
CA LYS A 147 2.39 6.90 -5.43
C LYS A 147 3.34 5.76 -5.07
N THR A 148 3.23 5.22 -3.86
CA THR A 148 4.07 4.11 -3.43
C THR A 148 3.75 2.84 -4.21
N MET A 149 2.48 2.58 -4.55
CA MET A 149 2.10 1.47 -5.42
C MET A 149 2.75 1.57 -6.79
N GLU A 150 2.65 2.74 -7.44
CA GLU A 150 3.21 2.98 -8.77
C GLU A 150 4.74 2.87 -8.78
N MET A 151 5.43 3.52 -7.84
CA MET A 151 6.89 3.39 -7.66
C MET A 151 7.31 1.92 -7.43
N THR A 152 6.56 1.21 -6.59
CA THR A 152 6.83 -0.21 -6.29
C THR A 152 6.66 -1.07 -7.54
N TYR A 153 5.64 -0.77 -8.35
CA TYR A 153 5.39 -1.43 -9.63
C TYR A 153 6.53 -1.22 -10.61
N GLU A 154 6.98 0.01 -10.80
CA GLU A 154 8.09 0.33 -11.72
C GLU A 154 9.39 -0.39 -11.32
N LYS A 155 9.68 -0.48 -10.02
CA LYS A 155 10.95 -1.07 -9.53
C LYS A 155 10.93 -2.60 -9.50
N LEU A 156 9.78 -3.23 -9.21
CA LEU A 156 9.67 -4.68 -9.04
C LEU A 156 9.10 -5.42 -10.24
N ASN A 157 8.34 -4.78 -11.15
CA ASN A 157 7.72 -5.52 -12.25
C ASN A 157 8.79 -6.05 -13.23
N PRO A 158 8.92 -7.38 -13.40
CA PRO A 158 9.89 -7.98 -14.32
C PRO A 158 9.67 -7.58 -15.79
N ASN A 159 8.44 -7.27 -16.20
CA ASN A 159 8.12 -6.91 -17.59
C ASN A 159 8.55 -5.47 -17.92
N VAL A 160 8.58 -4.57 -16.94
CA VAL A 160 9.07 -3.19 -17.13
C VAL A 160 10.59 -3.18 -17.32
N LYS A 161 11.32 -4.07 -16.65
CA LYS A 161 12.78 -4.20 -16.80
C LYS A 161 13.23 -4.71 -18.16
N GLN A 162 12.38 -5.43 -18.91
CA GLN A 162 12.71 -5.86 -20.27
C GLN A 162 12.58 -4.74 -21.32
N ILE A 163 11.76 -3.71 -21.07
CA ILE A 163 11.55 -2.61 -22.02
C ILE A 163 12.69 -1.59 -21.95
N ILE A 164 13.34 -1.42 -20.80
CA ILE A 164 14.45 -0.45 -20.59
C ILE A 164 15.79 -1.01 -21.10
N ASN A 165 15.89 -2.33 -21.31
CA ASN A 165 17.10 -3.01 -21.78
C ASN A 165 17.02 -3.47 -23.26
N ASN A 166 16.02 -2.99 -24.01
CA ASN A 166 15.87 -3.15 -25.46
C ASN A 166 15.80 -1.78 -26.12
#